data_AF-J9SCQ4-F1
#
_entry.id   AF-J9SCQ4-F1
#
_cell.length_a   1.000
_cell.length_b   1.000
_cell.length_c   1.000
_cell.angle_alpha   90.00
_cell.angle_beta   90.00
_cell.angle_gamma   90.00
#
_symmetry.space_group_name_H-M   'P 1'
#
loop_
_entity.id
_entity.type
_entity.pdbx_description
1 polymer ?
#
loop_
_entity_poly.entity_id
_entity_poly.type
_entity_poly.pdbx_seq_one_letter_code
_entity_poly.pdbx_strand_id
1 'polypeptide(L)'
;MTTLFDPPTGAGTMPDLVAGFPFPFPEDRYRYSTNVEPAQVPVTTAAGRWGAAVVDVDSEYRAELDRRAMILATDPTRHAVLPHMVPAAWDAMLTMMRELDATYPDQMRLRSTGADTWSWCNDILGIEQHFRYGDPATLPEEPLRYITSQVQEDIALLDQRNDQLFVDAGVVTFAADWSFGFDVGMSFLEIHGPVPRVRQEGVITRAHEFLKRLQPHEPYRRTNWTLTIDRRLDVSTEIYHEWGPDRETIQQVPDDEFGRRVHLRVEVQHLIRLPDSGAVMFLIRTYMLSLEQLATVEAWRRRSAEVLAELPGDMADYKGIIKFRDRAAQWLRAAAPAPTATPGPGMPRWPASPPAVDTTGSAFLIVAIGDDAEVAHVSRNWVGAAEAAGQTRLLVLDTLVGSHDRSALRSALDECRTGTRILVTGGQYEVLTALAMARAAGAVAAELSSYVTHTRDLPLYCAHCRDTFRVDAVVGGTVACPGCARDLEVHEHHSPVIGGFLGSAVGDDA
;
A
#
# COMPACT_ATOMS: atom_id res chain seq x y z
N MET A 1 -11.50 -6.77 34.63
CA MET A 1 -10.55 -7.75 34.09
C MET A 1 -9.96 -7.12 32.84
N THR A 2 -8.81 -6.47 33.00
CA THR A 2 -8.16 -5.66 31.98
C THR A 2 -7.33 -6.61 31.13
N THR A 3 -7.85 -7.02 29.98
CA THR A 3 -7.05 -7.76 28.99
C THR A 3 -6.18 -6.75 28.26
N LEU A 4 -5.01 -6.48 28.84
CA LEU A 4 -3.87 -5.94 28.10
C LEU A 4 -3.52 -6.99 27.04
N PHE A 5 -3.90 -6.71 25.80
CA PHE A 5 -3.34 -7.41 24.66
C PHE A 5 -1.94 -6.83 24.46
N ASP A 6 -0.92 -7.53 24.94
CA ASP A 6 0.43 -7.35 24.40
C ASP A 6 0.35 -7.75 22.90
N PRO A 7 0.69 -6.86 21.96
CA PRO A 7 0.85 -7.28 20.57
C PRO A 7 1.96 -8.35 20.54
N PRO A 8 1.84 -9.38 19.69
CA PRO A 8 2.90 -10.37 19.55
C PRO A 8 4.22 -9.65 19.27
N THR A 9 5.21 -9.93 20.11
CA THR A 9 6.61 -9.53 19.94
C THR A 9 7.14 -10.21 18.69
N GLY A 10 6.92 -9.58 17.54
CA GLY A 10 7.23 -10.13 16.23
C GLY A 10 6.59 -9.37 15.08
N ALA A 11 6.55 -8.04 15.11
CA ALA A 11 6.22 -7.26 13.94
C ALA A 11 7.46 -7.17 13.04
N GLY A 12 7.76 -8.26 12.33
CA GLY A 12 8.51 -8.14 11.09
C GLY A 12 7.77 -7.14 10.21
N THR A 13 8.47 -6.14 9.68
CA THR A 13 7.89 -5.18 8.74
C THR A 13 7.29 -5.95 7.58
N MET A 14 5.95 -6.00 7.50
CA MET A 14 5.26 -6.48 6.31
C MET A 14 5.65 -5.51 5.17
N PRO A 15 6.41 -5.97 4.14
CA PRO A 15 7.02 -5.06 3.17
C PRO A 15 5.99 -4.23 2.37
N ASP A 16 4.76 -4.74 2.24
CA ASP A 16 3.66 -4.06 1.57
C ASP A 16 3.20 -2.81 2.31
N LEU A 17 3.20 -2.80 3.65
CA LEU A 17 2.76 -1.64 4.44
C LEU A 17 3.63 -0.41 4.21
N VAL A 18 4.94 -0.60 4.03
CA VAL A 18 5.86 0.50 3.70
C VAL A 18 5.75 0.86 2.22
N ALA A 19 5.69 -0.12 1.32
CA ALA A 19 5.62 0.14 -0.13
C ALA A 19 4.31 0.83 -0.57
N GLY A 20 3.18 0.46 0.07
CA GLY A 20 1.85 1.00 -0.18
C GLY A 20 1.49 2.22 0.67
N PHE A 21 2.38 2.69 1.55
CA PHE A 21 2.02 3.76 2.48
C PHE A 21 1.73 5.09 1.76
N PRO A 22 0.56 5.72 2.00
CA PRO A 22 0.16 6.96 1.35
C PRO A 22 0.80 8.18 2.02
N PHE A 23 2.13 8.30 1.96
CA PHE A 23 2.87 9.36 2.64
C PHE A 23 2.30 10.76 2.33
N PRO A 24 1.83 11.54 3.33
CA PRO A 24 0.87 12.62 3.09
C PRO A 24 1.53 13.99 2.85
N PHE A 25 2.86 14.08 2.90
CA PHE A 25 3.59 15.35 2.86
C PHE A 25 4.21 15.58 1.49
N PRO A 26 3.62 16.44 0.63
CA PRO A 26 4.26 16.84 -0.63
C PRO A 26 5.42 17.81 -0.40
N GLU A 27 5.36 18.62 0.66
CA GLU A 27 6.31 19.68 1.00
C GLU A 27 6.78 19.55 2.46
N ASP A 28 7.86 20.25 2.81
CA ASP A 28 8.42 20.28 4.17
C ASP A 28 7.61 21.14 5.15
N ARG A 29 6.44 21.63 4.72
CA ARG A 29 5.48 22.41 5.50
C ARG A 29 4.07 21.90 5.22
N TYR A 30 3.22 21.90 6.24
CA TYR A 30 1.83 21.49 6.10
C TYR A 30 0.86 22.62 6.45
N ARG A 31 -0.09 22.88 5.56
CA ARG A 31 -1.25 23.78 5.78
C ARG A 31 -2.50 23.10 5.24
N TYR A 32 -3.66 23.47 5.77
CA TYR A 32 -4.91 23.02 5.19
C TYR A 32 -5.08 23.58 3.78
N SER A 33 -5.53 22.74 2.87
CA SER A 33 -5.88 23.10 1.50
C SER A 33 -7.03 22.23 1.04
N THR A 34 -7.66 22.59 -0.07
CA THR A 34 -8.58 21.70 -0.78
C THR A 34 -7.75 20.68 -1.56
N ASN A 35 -7.21 19.67 -0.86
CA ASN A 35 -6.34 18.64 -1.42
C ASN A 35 -7.13 17.48 -2.06
N VAL A 36 -8.14 17.82 -2.86
CA VAL A 36 -9.02 16.85 -3.52
C VAL A 36 -8.55 16.63 -4.96
N GLU A 37 -8.41 15.38 -5.36
CA GLU A 37 -7.97 14.94 -6.69
C GLU A 37 -8.82 13.77 -7.19
N PRO A 38 -8.87 13.50 -8.50
CA PRO A 38 -9.49 12.28 -9.01
C PRO A 38 -8.90 11.03 -8.35
N ALA A 39 -9.75 10.07 -7.97
CA ALA A 39 -9.31 8.79 -7.45
C ALA A 39 -8.80 7.87 -8.58
N GLN A 40 -8.32 6.68 -8.22
CA GLN A 40 -7.80 5.68 -9.17
C GLN A 40 -6.61 6.17 -10.02
N VAL A 41 -5.89 7.18 -9.54
CA VAL A 41 -4.63 7.65 -10.12
C VAL A 41 -3.47 7.13 -9.26
N PRO A 42 -2.58 6.27 -9.76
CA PRO A 42 -1.44 5.81 -8.98
C PRO A 42 -0.50 6.95 -8.57
N VAL A 43 -0.03 6.93 -7.32
CA VAL A 43 0.95 7.86 -6.75
C VAL A 43 2.23 7.11 -6.44
N THR A 44 3.34 7.49 -7.06
CA THR A 44 4.67 6.95 -6.74
C THR A 44 5.27 7.70 -5.56
N THR A 45 5.81 6.95 -4.60
CA THR A 45 6.49 7.47 -3.41
C THR A 45 7.95 7.01 -3.40
N ALA A 46 8.71 7.44 -2.39
CA ALA A 46 10.09 6.99 -2.21
C ALA A 46 10.23 5.50 -1.87
N ALA A 47 9.14 4.84 -1.45
CA ALA A 47 9.14 3.43 -1.03
C ALA A 47 8.30 2.51 -1.93
N GLY A 48 7.46 3.04 -2.81
CA GLY A 48 6.60 2.23 -3.67
C GLY A 48 5.51 3.05 -4.36
N ARG A 49 4.29 2.51 -4.40
CA ARG A 49 3.15 3.11 -5.10
C ARG A 49 1.84 2.82 -4.36
N TRP A 50 0.88 3.73 -4.43
CA TRP A 50 -0.47 3.55 -3.88
C TRP A 50 -1.52 4.24 -4.75
N GLY A 51 -2.81 4.01 -4.47
CA GLY A 51 -3.90 4.78 -5.07
C GLY A 51 -4.32 4.36 -6.49
N ALA A 52 -3.92 3.17 -6.95
CA ALA A 52 -4.42 2.63 -8.21
C ALA A 52 -5.90 2.22 -8.14
N ALA A 53 -6.41 1.90 -6.95
CA ALA A 53 -7.79 1.48 -6.70
C ALA A 53 -8.47 2.38 -5.65
N VAL A 54 -9.80 2.32 -5.59
CA VAL A 54 -10.62 2.99 -4.55
C VAL A 54 -10.56 2.23 -3.23
N VAL A 55 -10.65 0.90 -3.30
CA VAL A 55 -10.56 0.00 -2.15
C VAL A 55 -9.28 -0.80 -2.29
N ASP A 56 -8.46 -0.79 -1.25
CA ASP A 56 -7.16 -1.46 -1.22
C ASP A 56 -7.07 -2.33 0.04
N VAL A 57 -6.77 -3.61 -0.20
CA VAL A 57 -6.61 -4.68 0.78
C VAL A 57 -5.13 -4.93 0.98
N ASP A 58 -4.64 -4.67 2.18
CA ASP A 58 -3.25 -4.93 2.57
C ASP A 58 -3.13 -6.19 3.43
N SER A 59 -1.90 -6.48 3.84
CA SER A 59 -1.57 -7.62 4.68
C SER A 59 -2.24 -7.61 6.08
N GLU A 60 -2.87 -6.49 6.48
CA GLU A 60 -3.55 -6.33 7.77
C GLU A 60 -5.07 -6.56 7.68
N TYR A 61 -5.60 -6.83 6.48
CA TYR A 61 -7.02 -6.97 6.19
C TYR A 61 -7.82 -7.75 7.25
N ARG A 62 -7.42 -8.99 7.56
CA ARG A 62 -8.14 -9.81 8.55
C ARG A 62 -8.08 -9.20 9.96
N ALA A 63 -6.91 -8.70 10.36
CA ALA A 63 -6.71 -8.14 11.70
C ALA A 63 -7.56 -6.89 11.92
N GLU A 64 -7.66 -6.03 10.90
CA GLU A 64 -8.52 -4.84 10.96
C GLU A 64 -10.00 -5.23 11.00
N LEU A 65 -10.45 -6.19 10.19
CA LEU A 65 -11.83 -6.66 10.21
C LEU A 65 -12.22 -7.30 11.56
N ASP A 66 -11.34 -8.11 12.14
CA ASP A 66 -11.54 -8.68 13.48
C ASP A 66 -11.63 -7.56 14.53
N ARG A 67 -10.77 -6.54 14.41
CA ARG A 67 -10.80 -5.38 15.32
C ARG A 67 -12.12 -4.62 15.21
N ARG A 68 -12.62 -4.38 14.00
CA ARG A 68 -13.94 -3.77 13.76
C ARG A 68 -15.06 -4.59 14.39
N ALA A 69 -15.05 -5.90 14.19
CA ALA A 69 -16.05 -6.79 14.77
C ALA A 69 -16.05 -6.71 16.32
N MET A 70 -14.87 -6.69 16.95
CA MET A 70 -14.74 -6.51 18.40
C MET A 70 -15.30 -5.18 18.89
N ILE A 71 -15.02 -4.09 18.17
CA ILE A 71 -15.51 -2.75 18.52
C ILE A 71 -17.03 -2.71 18.42
N LEU A 72 -17.61 -3.19 17.32
CA LEU A 72 -19.06 -3.21 17.12
C LEU A 72 -19.80 -4.13 18.10
N ALA A 73 -19.17 -5.23 18.53
CA ALA A 73 -19.73 -6.11 19.55
C ALA A 73 -19.75 -5.43 20.93
N THR A 74 -18.75 -4.60 21.23
CA THR A 74 -18.63 -3.88 22.50
C THR A 74 -19.51 -2.64 22.52
N ASP A 75 -19.54 -1.91 21.42
CA ASP A 75 -20.25 -0.65 21.24
C ASP A 75 -20.99 -0.63 19.89
N PRO A 76 -22.25 -1.08 19.85
CA PRO A 76 -23.04 -1.06 18.63
C PRO A 76 -23.36 0.35 18.12
N THR A 77 -23.14 1.41 18.91
CA THR A 77 -23.46 2.80 18.51
C THR A 77 -22.51 3.34 17.44
N ARG A 78 -21.42 2.62 17.15
CA ARG A 78 -20.52 2.88 16.01
C ARG A 78 -21.15 2.64 14.64
N HIS A 79 -22.35 2.05 14.61
CA HIS A 79 -23.18 1.85 13.42
C HIS A 79 -24.52 2.56 13.59
N ALA A 80 -24.92 3.29 12.56
CA ALA A 80 -26.23 3.90 12.47
C ALA A 80 -26.66 3.97 11.01
N VAL A 81 -27.92 3.66 10.74
CA VAL A 81 -28.55 3.88 9.43
C VAL A 81 -29.94 4.44 9.71
N LEU A 82 -30.13 5.74 9.47
CA LEU A 82 -31.46 6.33 9.63
C LEU A 82 -32.44 5.72 8.60
N PRO A 83 -33.75 5.62 8.89
CA PRO A 83 -34.68 4.86 8.05
C PRO A 83 -34.72 5.27 6.56
N HIS A 84 -34.52 6.56 6.25
CA HIS A 84 -34.48 7.04 4.87
C HIS A 84 -33.18 6.70 4.12
N MET A 85 -32.13 6.27 4.84
CA MET A 85 -30.82 5.92 4.27
C MET A 85 -30.69 4.44 3.91
N VAL A 86 -31.70 3.61 4.17
CA VAL A 86 -31.68 2.18 3.79
C VAL A 86 -31.37 1.97 2.30
N PRO A 87 -31.93 2.72 1.34
CA PRO A 87 -31.54 2.61 -0.06
C PRO A 87 -30.06 2.94 -0.31
N ALA A 88 -29.52 3.96 0.38
CA ALA A 88 -28.11 4.33 0.26
C ALA A 88 -27.17 3.27 0.84
N ALA A 89 -27.59 2.55 1.89
CA ALA A 89 -26.82 1.44 2.44
C ALA A 89 -26.71 0.25 1.46
N TRP A 90 -27.80 -0.09 0.76
CA TRP A 90 -27.79 -1.09 -0.31
C TRP A 90 -26.89 -0.66 -1.48
N ASP A 91 -27.01 0.59 -1.91
CA ASP A 91 -26.23 1.17 -3.00
C ASP A 91 -24.73 1.21 -2.67
N ALA A 92 -24.38 1.60 -1.44
CA ALA A 92 -23.01 1.55 -0.93
C ALA A 92 -22.45 0.13 -0.92
N MET A 93 -23.21 -0.85 -0.41
CA MET A 93 -22.79 -2.25 -0.41
C MET A 93 -22.50 -2.76 -1.83
N LEU A 94 -23.44 -2.55 -2.76
CA LEU A 94 -23.28 -3.03 -4.13
C LEU A 94 -22.13 -2.31 -4.85
N THR A 95 -21.98 -0.99 -4.61
CA THR A 95 -20.85 -0.21 -5.13
C THR A 95 -19.52 -0.77 -4.63
N MET A 96 -19.41 -1.10 -3.34
CA MET A 96 -18.17 -1.65 -2.78
C MET A 96 -17.86 -3.06 -3.25
N MET A 97 -18.88 -3.93 -3.40
CA MET A 97 -18.68 -5.24 -4.03
C MET A 97 -18.15 -5.13 -5.46
N ARG A 98 -18.60 -4.12 -6.23
CA ARG A 98 -18.09 -3.85 -7.58
C ARG A 98 -16.65 -3.36 -7.58
N GLU A 99 -16.29 -2.45 -6.67
CA GLU A 99 -14.89 -1.99 -6.54
C GLU A 99 -13.95 -3.14 -6.12
N LEU A 100 -14.39 -4.00 -5.20
CA LEU A 100 -13.65 -5.19 -4.77
C LEU A 100 -13.49 -6.23 -5.91
N ASP A 101 -14.55 -6.53 -6.67
CA ASP A 101 -14.48 -7.43 -7.84
C ASP A 101 -13.59 -6.84 -8.95
N ALA A 102 -13.62 -5.53 -9.16
CA ALA A 102 -12.75 -4.86 -10.13
C ALA A 102 -11.27 -4.88 -9.71
N THR A 103 -11.00 -4.74 -8.41
CA THR A 103 -9.62 -4.65 -7.88
C THR A 103 -9.01 -6.03 -7.64
N TYR A 104 -9.81 -7.00 -7.19
CA TYR A 104 -9.37 -8.35 -6.82
C TYR A 104 -10.23 -9.45 -7.49
N PRO A 105 -10.36 -9.49 -8.83
CA PRO A 105 -11.31 -10.36 -9.54
C PRO A 105 -11.09 -11.87 -9.32
N ASP A 106 -9.85 -12.26 -9.00
CA ASP A 106 -9.49 -13.65 -8.72
C ASP A 106 -9.85 -14.10 -7.30
N GLN A 107 -10.09 -13.16 -6.38
CA GLN A 107 -10.33 -13.43 -4.96
C GLN A 107 -11.72 -13.00 -4.50
N MET A 108 -12.30 -11.99 -5.14
CA MET A 108 -13.59 -11.42 -4.80
C MET A 108 -14.40 -11.23 -6.08
N ARG A 109 -15.64 -11.71 -6.10
CA ARG A 109 -16.44 -11.78 -7.33
C ARG A 109 -17.89 -11.44 -7.07
N LEU A 110 -18.41 -10.52 -7.85
CA LEU A 110 -19.83 -10.19 -7.89
C LEU A 110 -20.43 -10.63 -9.23
N ARG A 111 -21.47 -11.46 -9.22
CA ARG A 111 -22.14 -11.93 -10.45
C ARG A 111 -23.64 -11.72 -10.34
N SER A 112 -24.23 -11.15 -11.39
CA SER A 112 -25.69 -11.07 -11.51
C SER A 112 -26.24 -12.45 -11.88
N THR A 113 -27.25 -12.91 -11.15
CA THR A 113 -27.95 -14.19 -11.38
C THR A 113 -29.40 -13.99 -11.87
N GLY A 114 -29.82 -12.73 -12.01
CA GLY A 114 -31.16 -12.29 -12.39
C GLY A 114 -31.24 -10.76 -12.37
N ALA A 115 -32.44 -10.19 -12.53
CA ALA A 115 -32.62 -8.74 -12.61
C ALA A 115 -32.11 -7.99 -11.36
N ASP A 116 -32.51 -8.45 -10.18
CA ASP A 116 -32.12 -7.85 -8.89
C ASP A 116 -31.39 -8.85 -7.97
N THR A 117 -30.99 -10.00 -8.49
CA THR A 117 -30.37 -11.08 -7.70
C THR A 117 -28.90 -11.23 -8.03
N TRP A 118 -28.10 -11.43 -6.99
CA TRP A 118 -26.65 -11.41 -7.04
C TRP A 118 -26.05 -12.60 -6.29
N SER A 119 -24.89 -13.03 -6.74
CA SER A 119 -23.99 -13.95 -6.05
C SER A 119 -22.68 -13.21 -5.78
N TRP A 120 -22.32 -13.13 -4.50
CA TRP A 120 -21.10 -12.51 -4.01
C TRP A 120 -20.20 -13.58 -3.39
N CYS A 121 -18.93 -13.59 -3.81
CA CYS A 121 -17.89 -14.43 -3.24
C CYS A 121 -16.74 -13.56 -2.75
N ASN A 122 -16.24 -13.81 -1.55
CA ASN A 122 -14.98 -13.30 -1.03
C ASN A 122 -14.16 -14.48 -0.50
N ASP A 123 -13.23 -14.97 -1.31
CA ASP A 123 -12.43 -16.17 -1.03
C ASP A 123 -11.45 -15.95 0.13
N ILE A 124 -11.00 -14.70 0.32
CA ILE A 124 -10.13 -14.35 1.45
C ILE A 124 -10.87 -14.67 2.74
N LEU A 125 -12.15 -14.29 2.85
CA LEU A 125 -12.93 -14.51 4.07
C LEU A 125 -13.72 -15.83 4.06
N GLY A 126 -13.73 -16.58 2.94
CA GLY A 126 -14.54 -17.78 2.78
C GLY A 126 -16.04 -17.50 2.76
N ILE A 127 -16.43 -16.33 2.24
CA ILE A 127 -17.83 -15.89 2.17
C ILE A 127 -18.39 -16.22 0.79
N GLU A 128 -19.56 -16.87 0.77
CA GLU A 128 -20.42 -17.01 -0.40
C GLU A 128 -21.84 -16.58 -0.01
N GLN A 129 -22.36 -15.56 -0.67
CA GLN A 129 -23.67 -14.98 -0.37
C GLN A 129 -24.49 -14.79 -1.64
N HIS A 130 -25.68 -15.38 -1.62
CA HIS A 130 -26.72 -15.09 -2.61
C HIS A 130 -27.70 -14.11 -1.99
N PHE A 131 -27.98 -13.00 -2.67
CA PHE A 131 -28.87 -11.97 -2.15
C PHE A 131 -29.72 -11.35 -3.25
N ARG A 132 -30.82 -10.72 -2.84
CA ARG A 132 -31.66 -9.88 -3.69
C ARG A 132 -31.52 -8.43 -3.23
N TYR A 133 -31.12 -7.55 -4.15
CA TYR A 133 -30.94 -6.13 -3.87
C TYR A 133 -32.26 -5.52 -3.36
N GLY A 134 -32.18 -4.82 -2.22
CA GLY A 134 -33.34 -4.20 -1.56
C GLY A 134 -34.16 -5.14 -0.66
N ASP A 135 -33.84 -6.44 -0.60
CA ASP A 135 -34.54 -7.41 0.27
C ASP A 135 -33.67 -7.83 1.47
N PRO A 136 -33.89 -7.24 2.66
CA PRO A 136 -33.06 -7.51 3.84
C PRO A 136 -33.20 -8.94 4.35
N ALA A 137 -34.25 -9.68 3.97
CA ALA A 137 -34.38 -11.09 4.37
C ALA A 137 -33.36 -12.01 3.69
N THR A 138 -32.62 -11.50 2.70
CA THR A 138 -31.63 -12.25 1.92
C THR A 138 -30.18 -11.98 2.34
N LEU A 139 -29.96 -11.13 3.35
CA LEU A 139 -28.64 -10.88 3.95
C LEU A 139 -28.63 -11.29 5.43
N PRO A 140 -27.48 -11.72 5.96
CA PRO A 140 -27.35 -12.08 7.37
C PRO A 140 -27.32 -10.85 8.30
N GLU A 141 -26.93 -9.69 7.78
CA GLU A 141 -26.87 -8.41 8.49
C GLU A 141 -27.42 -7.28 7.61
N GLU A 142 -27.65 -6.12 8.22
CA GLU A 142 -27.97 -4.88 7.50
C GLU A 142 -26.88 -4.59 6.44
N PRO A 143 -27.23 -4.13 5.21
CA PRO A 143 -26.28 -4.00 4.10
C PRO A 143 -24.96 -3.29 4.42
N LEU A 144 -25.00 -2.16 5.14
CA LEU A 144 -23.78 -1.42 5.46
C LEU A 144 -22.91 -2.17 6.48
N ARG A 145 -23.53 -2.83 7.46
CA ARG A 145 -22.83 -3.76 8.38
C ARG A 145 -22.22 -4.95 7.65
N TYR A 146 -22.95 -5.52 6.71
CA TYR A 146 -22.51 -6.67 5.94
C TYR A 146 -21.28 -6.37 5.07
N ILE A 147 -21.22 -5.20 4.42
CA ILE A 147 -20.06 -4.85 3.59
C ILE A 147 -18.88 -4.35 4.41
N THR A 148 -19.13 -3.64 5.51
CA THR A 148 -18.06 -3.14 6.38
C THR A 148 -17.36 -4.24 7.17
N SER A 149 -17.96 -5.43 7.31
CA SER A 149 -17.23 -6.61 7.78
C SER A 149 -16.28 -7.21 6.73
N GLN A 150 -16.17 -6.59 5.54
CA GLN A 150 -15.38 -7.08 4.40
C GLN A 150 -14.51 -6.00 3.74
N VAL A 151 -14.48 -4.76 4.26
CA VAL A 151 -13.61 -3.68 3.77
C VAL A 151 -12.87 -3.03 4.94
N GLN A 152 -11.68 -2.47 4.73
CA GLN A 152 -10.86 -1.86 5.79
C GLN A 152 -11.27 -0.42 6.08
N GLU A 153 -12.00 0.20 5.16
CA GLU A 153 -12.53 1.55 5.22
C GLU A 153 -13.61 1.65 6.29
N ASP A 154 -13.57 2.70 7.12
CA ASP A 154 -14.81 3.19 7.74
C ASP A 154 -15.66 3.88 6.66
N ILE A 155 -16.99 3.80 6.78
CA ILE A 155 -17.91 4.34 5.79
C ILE A 155 -18.90 5.30 6.46
N ALA A 156 -19.00 6.52 5.93
CA ALA A 156 -20.09 7.44 6.23
C ALA A 156 -20.87 7.77 4.95
N LEU A 157 -22.19 7.81 5.05
CA LEU A 157 -23.10 8.13 3.95
C LEU A 157 -23.79 9.46 4.26
N LEU A 158 -23.64 10.39 3.32
CA LEU A 158 -24.19 11.74 3.44
C LEU A 158 -25.43 11.86 2.54
N ASP A 159 -26.56 12.19 3.16
CA ASP A 159 -27.76 12.60 2.46
C ASP A 159 -27.61 14.04 1.96
N GLN A 160 -28.07 14.29 0.73
CA GLN A 160 -28.08 15.63 0.15
C GLN A 160 -29.51 16.15 0.08
N ARG A 161 -29.88 16.99 1.06
CA ARG A 161 -31.21 17.61 1.15
C ARG A 161 -31.10 19.09 1.50
N ASN A 162 -32.08 19.88 1.05
CA ASN A 162 -32.16 21.32 1.36
C ASN A 162 -30.85 22.08 1.10
N ASP A 163 -30.16 21.73 0.01
CA ASP A 163 -28.89 22.33 -0.40
C ASP A 163 -27.72 22.15 0.61
N GLN A 164 -27.83 21.14 1.48
CA GLN A 164 -26.84 20.74 2.49
C GLN A 164 -26.53 19.24 2.41
N LEU A 165 -25.43 18.83 3.02
CA LEU A 165 -25.06 17.43 3.24
C LEU A 165 -25.19 17.09 4.72
N PHE A 166 -25.79 15.93 5.04
CA PHE A 166 -25.98 15.45 6.41
C PHE A 166 -25.45 14.02 6.56
N VAL A 167 -24.66 13.75 7.59
CA VAL A 167 -24.19 12.39 7.87
C VAL A 167 -25.32 11.60 8.54
N ASP A 168 -26.01 10.75 7.79
CA ASP A 168 -27.24 10.08 8.26
C ASP A 168 -27.12 8.55 8.32
N ALA A 169 -26.04 7.99 7.80
CA ALA A 169 -25.73 6.57 7.92
C ALA A 169 -24.22 6.32 7.92
N GLY A 170 -23.77 5.20 8.48
CA GLY A 170 -22.36 4.88 8.57
C GLY A 170 -22.03 3.72 9.50
N VAL A 171 -20.80 3.21 9.33
CA VAL A 171 -20.09 2.34 10.28
C VAL A 171 -18.71 2.95 10.45
N VAL A 172 -18.43 3.45 11.65
CA VAL A 172 -17.18 4.15 11.97
C VAL A 172 -16.59 3.57 13.24
N THR A 173 -15.55 2.76 13.06
CA THR A 173 -14.90 2.02 14.15
C THR A 173 -13.48 2.46 14.41
N PHE A 174 -12.84 3.11 13.44
CA PHE A 174 -11.45 3.54 13.51
C PHE A 174 -11.36 5.06 13.54
N ALA A 175 -12.25 5.75 14.27
CA ALA A 175 -12.27 7.21 14.32
C ALA A 175 -10.95 7.80 14.88
N ALA A 176 -10.62 9.01 14.45
CA ALA A 176 -9.47 9.80 14.92
C ALA A 176 -9.95 10.99 15.76
N ASP A 177 -10.25 10.75 17.05
CA ASP A 177 -10.69 11.73 18.03
C ASP A 177 -12.02 12.45 17.69
N TRP A 178 -12.97 11.67 17.18
CA TRP A 178 -14.37 12.11 16.96
C TRP A 178 -15.35 10.95 17.23
N SER A 179 -16.64 11.29 17.36
CA SER A 179 -17.72 10.33 17.63
C SER A 179 -18.72 10.34 16.49
N PHE A 180 -18.86 9.20 15.82
CA PHE A 180 -19.89 9.05 14.79
C PHE A 180 -21.30 9.13 15.38
N GLY A 181 -21.55 8.51 16.53
CA GLY A 181 -22.85 8.57 17.21
C GLY A 181 -23.28 10.00 17.57
N PHE A 182 -22.32 10.89 17.86
CA PHE A 182 -22.58 12.32 18.08
C PHE A 182 -22.92 13.07 16.78
N ASP A 183 -22.25 12.72 15.68
CA ASP A 183 -22.36 13.43 14.39
C ASP A 183 -23.57 12.99 13.53
N VAL A 184 -24.20 11.86 13.83
CA VAL A 184 -25.38 11.37 13.09
C VAL A 184 -26.51 12.40 13.11
N GLY A 185 -26.98 12.79 11.92
CA GLY A 185 -28.00 13.79 11.70
C GLY A 185 -27.48 15.23 11.59
N MET A 186 -26.20 15.47 11.86
CA MET A 186 -25.58 16.80 11.73
C MET A 186 -25.23 17.12 10.28
N SER A 187 -25.32 18.41 9.92
CA SER A 187 -24.88 18.90 8.62
C SER A 187 -23.36 18.99 8.52
N PHE A 188 -22.85 18.96 7.29
CA PHE A 188 -21.42 19.13 6.99
C PHE A 188 -20.83 20.38 7.64
N LEU A 189 -21.56 21.50 7.68
CA LEU A 189 -21.10 22.74 8.28
C LEU A 189 -21.07 22.71 9.82
N GLU A 190 -21.97 21.94 10.44
CA GLU A 190 -22.02 21.76 11.90
C GLU A 190 -20.86 20.87 12.36
N ILE A 191 -20.67 19.72 11.71
CA ILE A 191 -19.59 18.76 12.01
C ILE A 191 -18.22 19.44 11.91
N HIS A 192 -18.00 20.26 10.87
CA HIS A 192 -16.73 20.95 10.66
C HIS A 192 -16.58 22.26 11.45
N GLY A 193 -17.50 22.56 12.37
CA GLY A 193 -17.43 23.75 13.22
C GLY A 193 -16.15 23.88 14.07
N PRO A 194 -15.61 22.80 14.66
CA PRO A 194 -14.41 22.84 15.49
C PRO A 194 -13.08 23.04 14.75
N VAL A 195 -13.04 22.91 13.41
CA VAL A 195 -11.76 22.92 12.67
C VAL A 195 -11.15 24.34 12.65
N PRO A 196 -9.94 24.54 13.20
CA PRO A 196 -9.34 25.87 13.33
C PRO A 196 -8.92 26.43 11.97
N ARG A 197 -8.98 27.76 11.80
CA ARG A 197 -8.56 28.53 10.60
C ARG A 197 -9.35 28.28 9.31
N VAL A 198 -10.09 27.19 9.18
CA VAL A 198 -10.73 26.80 7.90
C VAL A 198 -11.94 27.65 7.55
N ARG A 199 -12.65 28.21 8.55
CA ARG A 199 -13.77 29.15 8.31
C ARG A 199 -13.31 30.49 7.70
N GLN A 200 -12.10 30.95 8.04
CA GLN A 200 -11.57 32.22 7.52
C GLN A 200 -11.05 32.09 6.08
N GLU A 201 -10.62 30.89 5.68
CA GLU A 201 -10.03 30.61 4.36
C GLU A 201 -11.05 30.09 3.32
N GLY A 202 -12.31 29.87 3.73
CA GLY A 202 -13.42 29.43 2.88
C GLY A 202 -13.29 27.99 2.35
N VAL A 203 -12.36 27.20 2.87
CA VAL A 203 -12.07 25.84 2.40
C VAL A 203 -13.26 24.89 2.66
N ILE A 204 -13.90 24.97 3.83
CA ILE A 204 -15.09 24.15 4.16
C ILE A 204 -16.22 24.45 3.16
N THR A 205 -16.52 25.71 2.89
CA THR A 205 -17.60 26.08 1.96
C THR A 205 -17.32 25.60 0.54
N ARG A 206 -16.07 25.71 0.06
CA ARG A 206 -15.69 25.17 -1.26
C ARG A 206 -15.81 23.66 -1.32
N ALA A 207 -15.38 22.96 -0.27
CA ALA A 207 -15.52 21.51 -0.17
C ALA A 207 -17.00 21.10 -0.18
N HIS A 208 -17.85 21.79 0.57
CA HIS A 208 -19.29 21.55 0.60
C HIS A 208 -19.93 21.68 -0.79
N GLU A 209 -19.63 22.76 -1.52
CA GLU A 209 -20.12 22.97 -2.89
C GLU A 209 -19.59 21.95 -3.89
N PHE A 210 -18.33 21.54 -3.74
CA PHE A 210 -17.73 20.49 -4.55
C PHE A 210 -18.45 19.15 -4.35
N LEU A 211 -18.62 18.72 -3.09
CA LEU A 211 -19.28 17.45 -2.75
C LEU A 211 -20.71 17.39 -3.29
N LYS A 212 -21.47 18.48 -3.17
CA LYS A 212 -22.84 18.59 -3.70
C LYS A 212 -22.95 18.40 -5.22
N ARG A 213 -21.84 18.59 -5.96
CA ARG A 213 -21.77 18.49 -7.42
C ARG A 213 -21.13 17.20 -7.92
N LEU A 214 -20.64 16.34 -7.03
CA LEU A 214 -20.07 15.04 -7.40
C LEU A 214 -21.04 14.25 -8.28
N GLN A 215 -20.52 13.75 -9.40
CA GLN A 215 -21.24 12.89 -10.33
C GLN A 215 -20.94 11.41 -10.04
N PRO A 216 -21.89 10.49 -10.30
CA PRO A 216 -21.61 9.06 -10.26
C PRO A 216 -20.47 8.70 -11.22
N HIS A 217 -19.72 7.64 -10.87
CA HIS A 217 -18.58 7.12 -11.65
C HIS A 217 -17.36 8.06 -11.79
N GLU A 218 -17.36 9.19 -11.09
CA GLU A 218 -16.22 10.09 -10.97
C GLU A 218 -15.76 10.18 -9.51
N PRO A 219 -15.13 9.13 -8.95
CA PRO A 219 -14.67 9.15 -7.58
C PRO A 219 -13.51 10.14 -7.42
N TYR A 220 -13.52 10.87 -6.32
CA TYR A 220 -12.40 11.72 -5.91
C TYR A 220 -11.81 11.19 -4.61
N ARG A 221 -10.60 11.64 -4.29
CA ARG A 221 -9.97 11.35 -3.02
C ARG A 221 -9.19 12.52 -2.47
N ARG A 222 -8.86 12.41 -1.19
CA ARG A 222 -7.93 13.29 -0.49
C ARG A 222 -7.21 12.53 0.61
N THR A 223 -6.14 13.12 1.13
CA THR A 223 -5.47 12.62 2.33
C THR A 223 -5.74 13.49 3.55
N ASN A 224 -5.88 12.85 4.70
CA ASN A 224 -5.81 13.47 6.02
C ASN A 224 -4.76 12.74 6.86
N TRP A 225 -4.24 13.36 7.92
CA TRP A 225 -3.22 12.72 8.73
C TRP A 225 -3.24 13.21 10.18
N THR A 226 -2.72 12.40 11.09
CA THR A 226 -2.37 12.78 12.46
C THR A 226 -1.22 11.89 12.98
N LEU A 227 -0.80 12.07 14.23
CA LEU A 227 -0.01 11.06 14.94
C LEU A 227 -0.89 10.33 15.94
N THR A 228 -0.67 9.03 16.06
CA THR A 228 -1.36 8.15 17.01
C THR A 228 -0.32 7.40 17.82
N ILE A 229 -0.62 7.16 19.10
CA ILE A 229 0.24 6.36 19.97
C ILE A 229 -0.26 4.93 19.90
N ASP A 230 0.71 4.02 19.72
CA ASP A 230 0.54 2.63 19.35
C ASP A 230 -0.21 2.45 18.01
N ARG A 231 -0.30 1.22 17.51
CA ARG A 231 -1.07 0.89 16.28
C ARG A 231 -2.58 0.83 16.59
N ARG A 232 -3.10 1.82 17.33
CA ARG A 232 -4.49 1.87 17.79
C ARG A 232 -5.38 2.48 16.70
N LEU A 233 -6.25 1.66 16.12
CA LEU A 233 -7.22 2.10 15.12
C LEU A 233 -8.39 2.87 15.72
N ASP A 234 -8.94 2.39 16.85
CA ASP A 234 -10.03 3.05 17.57
C ASP A 234 -9.46 4.11 18.52
N VAL A 235 -9.42 5.36 18.06
CA VAL A 235 -9.03 6.53 18.85
C VAL A 235 -10.27 7.43 19.01
N SER A 236 -11.44 6.82 19.20
CA SER A 236 -12.69 7.55 19.29
C SER A 236 -12.90 8.17 20.66
N THR A 237 -13.75 9.20 20.72
CA THR A 237 -14.10 9.89 21.97
C THR A 237 -14.79 8.98 23.00
N GLU A 238 -15.50 7.94 22.56
CA GLU A 238 -16.19 6.95 23.41
C GLU A 238 -15.22 6.25 24.38
N ILE A 239 -13.99 6.01 23.95
CA ILE A 239 -12.95 5.34 24.74
C ILE A 239 -11.77 6.27 25.08
N TYR A 240 -11.99 7.59 25.11
CA TYR A 240 -10.95 8.59 25.41
C TYR A 240 -10.15 8.27 26.69
N HIS A 241 -10.81 7.73 27.72
CA HIS A 241 -10.16 7.36 28.97
C HIS A 241 -9.10 6.25 28.83
N GLU A 242 -9.17 5.44 27.77
CA GLU A 242 -8.22 4.36 27.50
C GLU A 242 -6.96 4.82 26.77
N TRP A 243 -7.07 5.83 25.90
CA TRP A 243 -5.97 6.26 25.00
C TRP A 243 -5.52 7.71 25.22
N GLY A 244 -6.38 8.57 25.77
CA GLY A 244 -6.07 9.97 26.06
C GLY A 244 -4.87 10.17 27.00
N PRO A 245 -4.71 9.37 28.08
CA PRO A 245 -3.54 9.42 28.95
C PRO A 245 -2.22 9.14 28.24
N ASP A 246 -2.22 8.38 27.15
CA ASP A 246 -1.00 8.01 26.43
C ASP A 246 -0.24 9.24 25.91
N ARG A 247 -0.94 10.33 25.59
CA ARG A 247 -0.36 11.60 25.14
C ARG A 247 0.62 12.21 26.15
N GLU A 248 0.46 11.92 27.44
CA GLU A 248 1.39 12.34 28.48
C GLU A 248 2.48 11.29 28.73
N THR A 249 2.10 10.02 28.83
CA THR A 249 3.03 8.93 29.19
C THR A 249 4.09 8.70 28.10
N ILE A 250 3.73 8.88 26.83
CA ILE A 250 4.66 8.73 25.69
C ILE A 250 5.84 9.68 25.77
N GLN A 251 5.72 10.81 26.47
CA GLN A 251 6.83 11.76 26.63
C GLN A 251 7.92 11.24 27.58
N GLN A 252 7.67 10.18 28.33
CA GLN A 252 8.58 9.66 29.36
C GLN A 252 9.27 8.35 28.98
N VAL A 253 8.82 7.69 27.90
CA VAL A 253 9.42 6.42 27.45
C VAL A 253 10.81 6.64 26.83
N PRO A 254 11.69 5.63 26.80
CA PRO A 254 12.96 5.68 26.07
C PRO A 254 12.80 5.93 24.56
N ASP A 255 13.83 6.42 23.88
CA ASP A 255 13.72 6.79 22.45
C ASP A 255 13.46 5.61 21.52
N ASP A 256 14.03 4.44 21.78
CA ASP A 256 13.76 3.22 21.00
C ASP A 256 12.30 2.77 21.15
N GLU A 257 11.70 2.93 22.33
CA GLU A 257 10.28 2.68 22.54
C GLU A 257 9.41 3.76 21.88
N PHE A 258 9.81 5.04 21.99
CA PHE A 258 9.09 6.17 21.40
C PHE A 258 8.93 6.00 19.88
N GLY A 259 10.01 5.63 19.18
CA GLY A 259 9.99 5.42 17.73
C GLY A 259 9.07 4.27 17.28
N ARG A 260 8.98 3.22 18.10
CA ARG A 260 8.12 2.05 17.85
C ARG A 260 6.65 2.33 18.12
N ARG A 261 6.36 3.16 19.13
CA ARG A 261 4.99 3.42 19.60
C ARG A 261 4.33 4.60 18.90
N VAL A 262 5.04 5.65 18.53
CA VAL A 262 4.41 6.77 17.81
C VAL A 262 4.24 6.39 16.34
N HIS A 263 3.02 6.50 15.82
CA HIS A 263 2.68 6.18 14.45
C HIS A 263 2.23 7.42 13.69
N LEU A 264 2.71 7.57 12.45
CA LEU A 264 2.08 8.43 11.47
C LEU A 264 0.82 7.73 10.96
N ARG A 265 -0.33 8.31 11.28
CA ARG A 265 -1.65 7.84 10.85
C ARG A 265 -2.11 8.68 9.66
N VAL A 266 -2.43 8.02 8.55
CA VAL A 266 -2.91 8.66 7.32
C VAL A 266 -4.26 8.08 6.95
N GLU A 267 -5.20 8.94 6.62
CA GLU A 267 -6.49 8.56 6.06
C GLU A 267 -6.50 8.88 4.57
N VAL A 268 -6.66 7.87 3.73
CA VAL A 268 -7.04 8.06 2.33
C VAL A 268 -8.56 8.06 2.29
N GLN A 269 -9.10 9.21 1.91
CA GLN A 269 -10.52 9.47 1.99
C GLN A 269 -11.11 9.55 0.59
N HIS A 270 -12.00 8.62 0.23
CA HIS A 270 -12.68 8.63 -1.06
C HIS A 270 -14.07 9.27 -0.96
N LEU A 271 -14.44 10.00 -2.00
CA LEU A 271 -15.68 10.76 -2.13
C LEU A 271 -16.39 10.27 -3.39
N ILE A 272 -17.49 9.56 -3.20
CA ILE A 272 -18.16 8.83 -4.29
C ILE A 272 -19.64 9.20 -4.28
N ARG A 273 -20.16 9.67 -5.41
CA ARG A 273 -21.60 9.79 -5.58
C ARG A 273 -22.17 8.41 -5.89
N LEU A 274 -23.06 7.93 -5.02
CA LEU A 274 -23.73 6.66 -5.21
C LEU A 274 -24.79 6.78 -6.32
N PRO A 275 -24.79 5.87 -7.32
CA PRO A 275 -25.58 6.01 -8.54
C PRO A 275 -27.09 5.89 -8.35
N ASP A 276 -27.56 5.03 -7.45
CA ASP A 276 -28.99 4.72 -7.32
C ASP A 276 -29.69 5.67 -6.33
N SER A 277 -29.05 5.90 -5.19
CA SER A 277 -29.55 6.71 -4.07
C SER A 277 -29.22 8.19 -4.21
N GLY A 278 -28.18 8.53 -4.96
CA GLY A 278 -27.66 9.88 -5.03
C GLY A 278 -26.99 10.37 -3.75
N ALA A 279 -26.81 9.53 -2.71
CA ALA A 279 -26.06 9.90 -1.51
C ALA A 279 -24.56 10.03 -1.83
N VAL A 280 -23.81 10.77 -1.00
CA VAL A 280 -22.34 10.77 -1.07
C VAL A 280 -21.80 9.73 -0.11
N MET A 281 -21.07 8.76 -0.62
CA MET A 281 -20.29 7.83 0.18
C MET A 281 -18.91 8.40 0.46
N PHE A 282 -18.58 8.50 1.74
CA PHE A 282 -17.28 8.92 2.27
C PHE A 282 -16.59 7.70 2.86
N LEU A 283 -15.57 7.20 2.17
CA LEU A 283 -14.73 6.12 2.64
C LEU A 283 -13.52 6.67 3.36
N ILE A 284 -13.12 6.06 4.47
CA ILE A 284 -11.99 6.49 5.30
C ILE A 284 -11.08 5.28 5.52
N ARG A 285 -10.10 5.08 4.64
CA ARG A 285 -9.09 4.02 4.81
C ARG A 285 -7.94 4.54 5.68
N THR A 286 -7.69 3.89 6.82
CA THR A 286 -6.65 4.29 7.78
C THR A 286 -5.37 3.47 7.60
N TYR A 287 -4.27 4.13 7.24
CA TYR A 287 -2.93 3.57 7.18
C TYR A 287 -2.10 4.05 8.36
N MET A 288 -1.25 3.19 8.92
CA MET A 288 -0.39 3.52 10.04
C MET A 288 1.02 2.96 9.82
N LEU A 289 2.05 3.78 10.05
CA LEU A 289 3.44 3.35 10.19
C LEU A 289 4.03 3.93 11.46
N SER A 290 4.80 3.14 12.21
CA SER A 290 5.58 3.66 13.34
C SER A 290 6.63 4.66 12.84
N LEU A 291 7.11 5.57 13.71
CA LEU A 291 8.20 6.47 13.33
C LEU A 291 9.48 5.69 13.00
N GLU A 292 9.70 4.55 13.64
CA GLU A 292 10.78 3.60 13.30
C GLU A 292 10.66 3.10 11.86
N GLN A 293 9.49 2.61 11.45
CA GLN A 293 9.25 2.15 10.08
C GLN A 293 9.35 3.32 9.08
N LEU A 294 8.76 4.47 9.42
CA LEU A 294 8.81 5.68 8.60
C LEU A 294 10.26 6.17 8.39
N ALA A 295 11.10 6.04 9.42
CA ALA A 295 12.50 6.46 9.39
C ALA A 295 13.39 5.59 8.48
N THR A 296 12.95 4.39 8.11
CA THR A 296 13.66 3.55 7.12
C THR A 296 13.69 4.20 5.73
N VAL A 297 12.76 5.11 5.44
CA VAL A 297 12.69 5.86 4.18
C VAL A 297 13.19 7.28 4.44
N GLU A 298 14.45 7.54 4.10
CA GLU A 298 15.16 8.79 4.44
C GLU A 298 14.40 10.06 4.02
N ALA A 299 13.78 10.07 2.84
CA ALA A 299 13.00 11.20 2.37
C ALA A 299 11.77 11.48 3.27
N TRP A 300 11.10 10.42 3.74
CA TRP A 300 9.94 10.53 4.63
C TRP A 300 10.33 10.96 6.03
N ARG A 301 11.44 10.41 6.55
CA ARG A 301 12.02 10.79 7.83
C ARG A 301 12.29 12.29 7.92
N ARG A 302 13.06 12.81 6.96
CA ARG A 302 13.45 14.23 6.90
C ARG A 302 12.23 15.14 6.76
N ARG A 303 11.32 14.82 5.83
CA ARG A 303 10.14 15.65 5.59
C ARG A 303 9.20 15.68 6.78
N SER A 304 8.95 14.53 7.41
CA SER A 304 8.12 14.44 8.61
C SER A 304 8.71 15.25 9.77
N ALA A 305 10.04 15.23 9.93
CA ALA A 305 10.71 16.04 10.95
C ALA A 305 10.46 17.54 10.77
N GLU A 306 10.59 18.05 9.54
CA GLU A 306 10.37 19.48 9.26
C GLU A 306 8.90 19.87 9.38
N VAL A 307 7.98 19.05 8.87
CA VAL A 307 6.54 19.29 9.00
C VAL A 307 6.12 19.35 10.47
N LEU A 308 6.57 18.40 11.30
CA LEU A 308 6.20 18.35 12.72
C LEU A 308 6.80 19.52 13.50
N ALA A 309 8.05 19.91 13.21
CA ALA A 309 8.71 21.04 13.86
C ALA A 309 8.07 22.39 13.50
N GLU A 310 7.59 22.55 12.27
CA GLU A 310 7.04 23.82 11.77
C GLU A 310 5.53 23.96 12.00
N LEU A 311 4.82 22.86 12.26
CA LEU A 311 3.35 22.82 12.32
C LEU A 311 2.81 23.93 13.25
N PRO A 312 1.81 24.73 12.83
CA PRO A 312 1.20 25.73 13.69
C PRO A 312 0.62 25.10 14.97
N GLY A 313 0.78 25.80 16.11
CA GLY A 313 0.40 25.27 17.44
C GLY A 313 -1.05 24.83 17.53
N ASP A 314 -1.97 25.61 17.00
CA ASP A 314 -3.40 25.30 16.98
C ASP A 314 -3.79 24.16 16.04
N MET A 315 -3.07 23.96 14.94
CA MET A 315 -3.24 22.76 14.10
C MET A 315 -2.75 21.51 14.82
N ALA A 316 -1.63 21.60 15.54
CA ALA A 316 -1.13 20.48 16.33
C ALA A 316 -2.03 20.18 17.54
N ASP A 317 -2.62 21.20 18.16
CA ASP A 317 -3.59 21.05 19.24
C ASP A 317 -4.85 20.36 18.74
N TYR A 318 -5.42 20.83 17.62
CA TYR A 318 -6.58 20.20 16.98
C TYR A 318 -6.31 18.74 16.56
N LYS A 319 -5.09 18.42 16.08
CA LYS A 319 -4.69 17.04 15.77
C LYS A 319 -4.41 16.20 17.03
N GLY A 320 -4.38 16.79 18.22
CA GLY A 320 -4.10 16.11 19.49
C GLY A 320 -2.63 15.74 19.69
N ILE A 321 -1.70 16.37 18.95
CA ILE A 321 -0.27 16.02 18.94
C ILE A 321 0.62 17.09 19.60
N ILE A 322 0.04 18.23 20.00
CA ILE A 322 0.80 19.39 20.54
C ILE A 322 1.76 19.01 21.66
N LYS A 323 1.39 18.05 22.51
CA LYS A 323 2.19 17.62 23.68
C LYS A 323 3.49 16.92 23.31
N PHE A 324 3.54 16.20 22.18
CA PHE A 324 4.67 15.32 21.84
C PHE A 324 5.23 15.53 20.43
N ARG A 325 4.66 16.42 19.61
CA ARG A 325 5.14 16.68 18.24
C ARG A 325 6.61 17.11 18.18
N ASP A 326 7.06 17.93 19.14
CA ASP A 326 8.42 18.48 19.12
C ASP A 326 9.42 17.36 19.44
N ARG A 327 9.05 16.45 20.36
CA ARG A 327 9.81 15.22 20.62
C ARG A 327 9.82 14.31 19.39
N ALA A 328 8.69 14.14 18.70
CA ALA A 328 8.63 13.36 17.46
C ALA A 328 9.52 13.94 16.35
N ALA A 329 9.53 15.26 16.18
CA ALA A 329 10.42 15.94 15.24
C ALA A 329 11.90 15.74 15.62
N GLN A 330 12.26 15.89 16.90
CA GLN A 330 13.63 15.65 17.38
C GLN A 330 14.05 14.20 17.19
N TRP A 331 13.17 13.25 17.53
CA TRP A 331 13.39 11.84 17.34
C TRP A 331 13.65 11.52 15.87
N LEU A 332 12.82 12.02 14.94
CA LEU A 332 13.01 11.81 13.50
C LEU A 332 14.33 12.42 12.99
N ARG A 333 14.74 13.60 13.48
CA ARG A 333 16.04 14.20 13.13
C ARG A 333 17.22 13.37 13.62
N ALA A 334 17.13 12.88 14.85
CA ALA A 334 18.16 12.12 15.54
C ALA A 334 18.22 10.64 15.12
N ALA A 335 17.09 10.09 14.66
CA ALA A 335 17.01 8.77 14.06
C ALA A 335 17.98 8.77 12.88
N ALA A 336 19.17 8.23 13.11
CA ALA A 336 20.03 7.83 12.03
C ALA A 336 19.18 6.88 11.18
N PRO A 337 19.08 7.06 9.85
CA PRO A 337 18.62 5.94 9.05
C PRO A 337 19.48 4.77 9.50
N ALA A 338 18.86 3.65 9.92
CA ALA A 338 19.57 2.39 9.92
C ALA A 338 20.31 2.38 8.59
N PRO A 339 21.64 2.26 8.56
CA PRO A 339 22.38 2.39 7.32
C PRO A 339 21.64 1.50 6.34
N THR A 340 21.02 2.12 5.33
CA THR A 340 20.49 1.38 4.19
C THR A 340 21.73 0.64 3.77
N ALA A 341 21.75 -0.69 3.99
CA ALA A 341 22.91 -1.50 3.75
C ALA A 341 23.32 -1.12 2.34
N THR A 342 24.36 -0.28 2.25
CA THR A 342 24.81 0.19 0.96
C THR A 342 25.32 -1.10 0.40
N PRO A 343 24.64 -1.69 -0.61
CA PRO A 343 24.92 -3.06 -0.97
C PRO A 343 26.42 -3.11 -1.17
N GLY A 344 27.09 -3.97 -0.38
CA GLY A 344 28.55 -4.00 -0.34
C GLY A 344 29.10 -4.01 -1.77
N PRO A 345 30.29 -3.46 -2.03
CA PRO A 345 30.84 -3.44 -3.38
C PRO A 345 30.71 -4.82 -4.03
N GLY A 346 29.89 -4.94 -5.08
CA GLY A 346 29.58 -6.20 -5.77
C GLY A 346 28.11 -6.66 -5.75
N MET A 347 27.27 -6.10 -4.88
CA MET A 347 25.84 -6.42 -4.82
C MET A 347 25.04 -5.75 -5.96
N PRO A 348 24.04 -6.45 -6.53
CA PRO A 348 23.21 -5.89 -7.60
C PRO A 348 22.40 -4.70 -7.08
N ARG A 349 22.29 -3.66 -7.91
CA ARG A 349 21.51 -2.45 -7.61
C ARG A 349 20.41 -2.32 -8.65
N TRP A 350 19.18 -2.24 -8.19
CA TRP A 350 18.01 -2.12 -9.05
C TRP A 350 17.54 -0.66 -9.08
N PRO A 351 17.35 -0.06 -10.26
CA PRO A 351 16.80 1.28 -10.35
C PRO A 351 15.32 1.29 -9.94
N ALA A 352 14.88 2.35 -9.25
CA ALA A 352 13.49 2.48 -8.79
C ALA A 352 12.47 2.59 -9.94
N SER A 353 12.93 2.99 -11.13
CA SER A 353 12.15 3.03 -12.36
C SER A 353 12.95 2.43 -13.52
N PRO A 354 12.28 1.96 -14.59
CA PRO A 354 12.97 1.41 -15.75
C PRO A 354 13.94 2.44 -16.35
N PRO A 355 15.23 2.10 -16.55
CA PRO A 355 16.19 3.01 -17.16
C PRO A 355 15.77 3.36 -18.59
N ALA A 356 16.12 4.58 -19.02
CA ALA A 356 15.96 4.98 -20.41
C ALA A 356 16.83 4.11 -21.34
N VAL A 357 16.33 3.86 -22.55
CA VAL A 357 17.11 3.12 -23.57
C VAL A 357 18.28 3.97 -24.02
N ASP A 358 19.49 3.41 -23.97
CA ASP A 358 20.66 4.02 -24.61
C ASP A 358 20.54 3.93 -26.14
N THR A 359 20.01 4.99 -26.74
CA THR A 359 19.75 5.08 -28.18
C THR A 359 21.02 5.22 -29.03
N THR A 360 22.21 5.21 -28.44
CA THR A 360 23.47 5.19 -29.19
C THR A 360 23.84 3.79 -29.74
N GLY A 361 23.12 2.75 -29.30
CA GLY A 361 23.27 1.39 -29.83
C GLY A 361 22.86 1.26 -31.30
N SER A 362 23.55 0.40 -32.05
CA SER A 362 23.21 0.11 -33.46
C SER A 362 22.12 -0.96 -33.61
N ALA A 363 21.87 -1.73 -32.56
CA ALA A 363 20.83 -2.75 -32.48
C ALA A 363 20.40 -2.96 -31.02
N PHE A 364 19.23 -3.56 -30.81
CA PHE A 364 18.63 -3.73 -29.49
C PHE A 364 18.05 -5.14 -29.34
N LEU A 365 18.43 -5.83 -28.27
CA LEU A 365 17.80 -7.07 -27.83
C LEU A 365 17.07 -6.76 -26.51
N ILE A 366 15.75 -6.83 -26.55
CA ILE A 366 14.90 -6.65 -25.38
C ILE A 366 14.42 -8.02 -24.94
N VAL A 367 14.68 -8.39 -23.70
CA VAL A 367 14.33 -9.68 -23.12
C VAL A 367 13.31 -9.46 -22.01
N ALA A 368 12.11 -9.96 -22.21
CA ALA A 368 11.01 -9.92 -21.24
C ALA A 368 10.80 -11.35 -20.70
N ILE A 369 10.90 -11.53 -19.38
CA ILE A 369 10.87 -12.87 -18.77
C ILE A 369 9.82 -12.90 -17.65
N GLY A 370 8.89 -13.85 -17.75
CA GLY A 370 7.82 -14.06 -16.77
C GLY A 370 6.48 -13.41 -17.16
N ASP A 371 5.50 -13.61 -16.30
CA ASP A 371 4.08 -13.29 -16.50
C ASP A 371 3.62 -11.98 -15.81
N ASP A 372 4.53 -11.31 -15.09
CA ASP A 372 4.26 -10.05 -14.39
C ASP A 372 3.83 -8.94 -15.38
N ALA A 373 2.71 -8.28 -15.10
CA ALA A 373 2.17 -7.23 -15.97
C ALA A 373 3.16 -6.07 -16.20
N GLU A 374 4.01 -5.77 -15.21
CA GLU A 374 5.05 -4.74 -15.32
C GLU A 374 6.14 -5.15 -16.32
N VAL A 375 6.48 -6.44 -16.45
CA VAL A 375 7.42 -6.95 -17.47
C VAL A 375 6.93 -6.58 -18.87
N ALA A 376 5.63 -6.78 -19.12
CA ALA A 376 5.01 -6.43 -20.40
C ALA A 376 4.96 -4.91 -20.62
N HIS A 377 4.71 -4.11 -19.57
CA HIS A 377 4.72 -2.65 -19.68
C HIS A 377 6.12 -2.09 -19.99
N VAL A 378 7.13 -2.53 -19.24
CA VAL A 378 8.51 -2.08 -19.38
C VAL A 378 9.09 -2.46 -20.75
N SER A 379 8.91 -3.71 -21.17
CA SER A 379 9.40 -4.17 -22.47
C SER A 379 8.76 -3.42 -23.63
N ARG A 380 7.44 -3.14 -23.58
CA ARG A 380 6.77 -2.31 -24.61
C ARG A 380 7.37 -0.91 -24.71
N ASN A 381 7.61 -0.25 -23.57
CA ASN A 381 8.19 1.10 -23.56
C ASN A 381 9.62 1.09 -24.13
N TRP A 382 10.43 0.10 -23.77
CA TRP A 382 11.77 -0.05 -24.33
C TRP A 382 11.74 -0.36 -25.82
N VAL A 383 10.82 -1.20 -26.31
CA VAL A 383 10.68 -1.49 -27.74
C VAL A 383 10.38 -0.20 -28.51
N GLY A 384 9.41 0.59 -28.05
CA GLY A 384 9.07 1.85 -28.71
C GLY A 384 10.23 2.84 -28.77
N ALA A 385 11.04 2.93 -27.70
CA ALA A 385 12.24 3.78 -27.70
C ALA A 385 13.37 3.24 -28.57
N ALA A 386 13.57 1.91 -28.58
CA ALA A 386 14.64 1.24 -29.32
C ALA A 386 14.38 1.23 -30.84
N GLU A 387 13.15 0.97 -31.28
CA GLU A 387 12.76 0.99 -32.70
C GLU A 387 12.96 2.35 -33.37
N ALA A 388 12.89 3.43 -32.60
CA ALA A 388 13.22 4.78 -33.09
C ALA A 388 14.73 4.98 -33.34
N ALA A 389 15.58 4.14 -32.74
CA ALA A 389 17.04 4.30 -32.75
C ALA A 389 17.77 3.27 -33.63
N GLY A 390 17.26 2.05 -33.77
CA GLY A 390 17.93 1.00 -34.54
C GLY A 390 17.13 -0.30 -34.63
N GLN A 391 17.79 -1.35 -35.15
CA GLN A 391 17.17 -2.67 -35.32
C GLN A 391 16.86 -3.30 -33.95
N THR A 392 15.59 -3.63 -33.70
CA THR A 392 15.13 -4.13 -32.39
C THR A 392 14.57 -5.55 -32.51
N ARG A 393 14.95 -6.42 -31.57
CA ARG A 393 14.37 -7.75 -31.37
C ARG A 393 13.82 -7.84 -29.96
N LEU A 394 12.52 -8.14 -29.84
CA LEU A 394 11.90 -8.53 -28.58
C LEU A 394 11.94 -10.06 -28.46
N LEU A 395 12.44 -10.55 -27.33
CA LEU A 395 12.39 -11.95 -26.93
C LEU A 395 11.54 -12.06 -25.66
N VAL A 396 10.43 -12.80 -25.74
CA VAL A 396 9.55 -13.06 -24.60
C VAL A 396 9.76 -14.50 -24.17
N LEU A 397 10.03 -14.71 -22.88
CA LEU A 397 10.32 -16.00 -22.26
C LEU A 397 9.43 -16.19 -21.05
N ASP A 398 9.06 -17.43 -20.74
CA ASP A 398 8.23 -17.74 -19.58
C ASP A 398 9.08 -17.84 -18.32
N THR A 399 10.23 -18.54 -18.40
CA THR A 399 11.16 -18.68 -17.26
C THR A 399 12.54 -19.21 -17.69
N LEU A 400 13.59 -18.84 -16.96
CA LEU A 400 14.94 -19.41 -17.12
C LEU A 400 15.22 -20.56 -16.17
N VAL A 401 14.21 -21.23 -15.60
CA VAL A 401 14.40 -22.52 -14.93
C VAL A 401 14.61 -23.65 -15.96
N GLY A 402 13.88 -23.62 -17.07
CA GLY A 402 13.90 -24.66 -18.11
C GLY A 402 15.02 -24.51 -19.15
N SER A 403 15.34 -25.59 -19.87
CA SER A 403 16.37 -25.58 -20.93
C SER A 403 15.90 -24.91 -22.23
N HIS A 404 14.59 -24.92 -22.52
CA HIS A 404 14.02 -24.36 -23.74
C HIS A 404 14.28 -22.85 -23.85
N ASP A 405 13.83 -22.08 -22.87
CA ASP A 405 13.95 -20.61 -22.87
C ASP A 405 15.40 -20.16 -22.70
N ARG A 406 16.21 -20.91 -21.94
CA ARG A 406 17.66 -20.72 -21.89
C ARG A 406 18.31 -20.88 -23.27
N SER A 407 17.87 -21.87 -24.05
CA SER A 407 18.38 -22.07 -25.41
C SER A 407 17.95 -20.95 -26.35
N ALA A 408 16.70 -20.47 -26.23
CA ALA A 408 16.19 -19.35 -27.01
C ALA A 408 16.97 -18.05 -26.70
N LEU A 409 17.20 -17.75 -25.41
CA LEU A 409 18.03 -16.62 -25.00
C LEU A 409 19.46 -16.74 -25.50
N ARG A 410 20.07 -17.93 -25.40
CA ARG A 410 21.43 -18.16 -25.92
C ARG A 410 21.52 -17.90 -27.43
N SER A 411 20.58 -18.42 -28.20
CA SER A 411 20.52 -18.18 -29.65
C SER A 411 20.40 -16.69 -29.97
N ALA A 412 19.57 -15.94 -29.23
CA ALA A 412 19.43 -14.50 -29.43
C ALA A 412 20.70 -13.73 -29.06
N LEU A 413 21.42 -14.15 -28.02
CA LEU A 413 22.69 -13.57 -27.62
C LEU A 413 23.80 -13.86 -28.63
N ASP A 414 23.87 -15.08 -29.19
CA ASP A 414 24.84 -15.46 -30.21
C ASP A 414 24.67 -14.68 -31.53
N GLU A 415 23.45 -14.21 -31.80
CA GLU A 415 23.15 -13.33 -32.94
C GLU A 415 23.49 -11.85 -32.70
N CYS A 416 23.76 -11.45 -31.45
CA CYS A 416 24.14 -10.07 -31.13
C CYS A 416 25.49 -9.71 -31.75
N ARG A 417 25.65 -8.44 -32.11
CA ARG A 417 26.89 -7.89 -32.68
C ARG A 417 27.40 -6.75 -31.81
N THR A 418 28.66 -6.36 -32.01
CA THR A 418 29.22 -5.17 -31.35
C THR A 418 28.31 -3.96 -31.60
N GLY A 419 27.94 -3.27 -30.52
CA GLY A 419 27.00 -2.15 -30.57
C GLY A 419 25.54 -2.52 -30.28
N THR A 420 25.23 -3.80 -30.03
CA THR A 420 23.91 -4.21 -29.53
C THR A 420 23.74 -3.79 -28.06
N ARG A 421 22.59 -3.18 -27.73
CA ARG A 421 22.15 -2.96 -26.35
C ARG A 421 21.21 -4.07 -25.93
N ILE A 422 21.48 -4.69 -24.78
CA ILE A 422 20.71 -5.80 -24.25
C ILE A 422 19.97 -5.30 -23.00
N LEU A 423 18.64 -5.27 -23.09
CA LEU A 423 17.77 -4.80 -22.02
C LEU A 423 16.96 -5.96 -21.48
N VAL A 424 17.02 -6.21 -20.17
CA VAL A 424 16.36 -7.36 -19.54
C VAL A 424 15.38 -6.90 -18.48
N THR A 425 14.15 -7.41 -18.53
CA THR A 425 13.14 -7.18 -17.47
C THR A 425 12.48 -8.49 -17.05
N GLY A 426 12.23 -8.63 -15.75
CA GLY A 426 11.72 -9.85 -15.11
C GLY A 426 11.84 -9.81 -13.59
N GLY A 427 11.54 -10.92 -12.93
CA GLY A 427 11.88 -11.14 -11.52
C GLY A 427 13.39 -11.19 -11.28
N GLN A 428 13.83 -11.01 -10.03
CA GLN A 428 15.26 -10.99 -9.66
C GLN A 428 16.01 -12.25 -10.11
N TYR A 429 15.44 -13.45 -9.94
CA TYR A 429 16.03 -14.69 -10.46
C TYR A 429 16.29 -14.63 -11.96
N GLU A 430 15.27 -14.22 -12.73
CA GLU A 430 15.30 -14.23 -14.18
C GLU A 430 16.30 -13.21 -14.73
N VAL A 431 16.28 -11.99 -14.18
CA VAL A 431 17.17 -10.90 -14.60
C VAL A 431 18.62 -11.25 -14.32
N LEU A 432 18.94 -11.75 -13.11
CA LEU A 432 20.32 -12.10 -12.76
C LEU A 432 20.86 -13.25 -13.63
N THR A 433 20.01 -14.27 -13.89
CA THR A 433 20.36 -15.40 -14.75
C THR A 433 20.61 -14.95 -16.19
N ALA A 434 19.72 -14.12 -16.75
CA ALA A 434 19.85 -13.58 -18.10
C ALA A 434 21.09 -12.70 -18.27
N LEU A 435 21.39 -11.83 -17.28
CA LEU A 435 22.58 -10.98 -17.30
C LEU A 435 23.87 -11.81 -17.24
N ALA A 436 23.90 -12.89 -16.46
CA ALA A 436 25.04 -13.81 -16.46
C ALA A 436 25.22 -14.51 -17.81
N MET A 437 24.12 -14.95 -18.45
CA MET A 437 24.17 -15.51 -19.80
C MET A 437 24.67 -14.49 -20.84
N ALA A 438 24.22 -13.23 -20.77
CA ALA A 438 24.67 -12.18 -21.67
C ALA A 438 26.17 -11.88 -21.51
N ARG A 439 26.67 -11.82 -20.26
CA ARG A 439 28.11 -11.67 -19.99
C ARG A 439 28.92 -12.87 -20.48
N ALA A 440 28.40 -14.09 -20.32
CA ALA A 440 29.03 -15.29 -20.85
C ALA A 440 29.11 -15.29 -22.39
N ALA A 441 28.17 -14.63 -23.06
CA ALA A 441 28.19 -14.38 -24.50
C ALA A 441 29.08 -13.18 -24.92
N GLY A 442 29.71 -12.50 -23.96
CA GLY A 442 30.67 -11.41 -24.23
C GLY A 442 30.13 -9.99 -24.04
N ALA A 443 28.89 -9.82 -23.59
CA ALA A 443 28.33 -8.49 -23.33
C ALA A 443 29.07 -7.78 -22.19
N VAL A 444 29.41 -6.50 -22.40
CA VAL A 444 30.04 -5.67 -21.36
C VAL A 444 28.99 -4.90 -20.56
N ALA A 445 29.35 -4.42 -19.36
CA ALA A 445 28.42 -3.69 -18.50
C ALA A 445 27.78 -2.46 -19.17
N ALA A 446 28.51 -1.79 -20.07
CA ALA A 446 28.00 -0.63 -20.83
C ALA A 446 26.92 -0.99 -21.87
N GLU A 447 26.79 -2.27 -22.25
CA GLU A 447 25.80 -2.75 -23.21
C GLU A 447 24.54 -3.31 -22.51
N LEU A 448 24.59 -3.47 -21.19
CA LEU A 448 23.56 -4.13 -20.40
C LEU A 448 22.72 -3.11 -19.64
N SER A 449 21.40 -3.25 -19.72
CA SER A 449 20.44 -2.54 -18.88
C SER A 449 19.42 -3.52 -18.34
N SER A 450 18.92 -3.25 -17.13
CA SER A 450 17.95 -4.16 -16.52
C SER A 450 16.98 -3.46 -15.59
N TYR A 451 15.79 -4.04 -15.46
CA TYR A 451 14.78 -3.65 -14.49
C TYR A 451 14.20 -4.91 -13.83
N VAL A 452 14.06 -4.89 -12.51
CA VAL A 452 13.53 -6.03 -11.74
C VAL A 452 12.16 -5.64 -11.21
N THR A 453 11.14 -6.46 -11.47
CA THR A 453 9.77 -6.20 -11.00
C THR A 453 9.54 -6.68 -9.57
N HIS A 454 10.27 -7.70 -9.12
CA HIS A 454 10.20 -8.21 -7.75
C HIS A 454 11.50 -8.91 -7.31
N THR A 455 11.75 -8.98 -6.00
CA THR A 455 12.93 -9.63 -5.39
C THR A 455 12.61 -10.84 -4.50
N ARG A 456 11.40 -11.40 -4.63
CA ARG A 456 10.91 -12.55 -3.81
C ARG A 456 11.74 -13.83 -3.94
N ASP A 457 12.45 -13.97 -5.05
CA ASP A 457 13.28 -15.12 -5.37
C ASP A 457 14.69 -14.71 -5.81
N LEU A 458 15.62 -15.65 -5.74
CA LEU A 458 16.99 -15.41 -6.16
C LEU A 458 17.70 -16.67 -6.67
N PRO A 459 18.74 -16.51 -7.49
CA PRO A 459 19.66 -17.58 -7.86
C PRO A 459 20.68 -17.77 -6.73
N LEU A 460 20.65 -18.92 -6.07
CA LEU A 460 21.54 -19.26 -4.96
C LEU A 460 22.58 -20.29 -5.38
N TYR A 461 23.85 -19.89 -5.37
CA TYR A 461 24.99 -20.79 -5.53
C TYR A 461 25.34 -21.45 -4.19
N CYS A 462 25.19 -22.76 -4.09
CA CYS A 462 25.56 -23.49 -2.88
C CYS A 462 27.06 -23.79 -2.85
N ALA A 463 27.77 -23.31 -1.83
CA ALA A 463 29.20 -23.57 -1.62
C ALA A 463 29.54 -25.06 -1.43
N HIS A 464 28.54 -25.89 -1.08
CA HIS A 464 28.72 -27.31 -0.78
C HIS A 464 28.54 -28.23 -1.99
N CYS A 465 27.43 -28.09 -2.74
CA CYS A 465 27.20 -28.90 -3.95
C CYS A 465 27.65 -28.20 -5.25
N ARG A 466 28.05 -26.93 -5.17
CA ARG A 466 28.57 -26.12 -6.29
C ARG A 466 27.60 -25.94 -7.45
N ASP A 467 26.31 -26.02 -7.16
CA ASP A 467 25.23 -25.83 -8.12
C ASP A 467 24.40 -24.59 -7.74
N THR A 468 23.69 -24.04 -8.72
CA THR A 468 22.90 -22.81 -8.57
C THR A 468 21.42 -23.10 -8.75
N PHE A 469 20.61 -22.74 -7.74
CA PHE A 469 19.18 -23.04 -7.72
C PHE A 469 18.36 -21.75 -7.67
N ARG A 470 17.14 -21.81 -8.20
CA ARG A 470 16.11 -20.82 -7.85
C ARG A 470 15.61 -21.13 -6.45
N VAL A 471 15.59 -20.14 -5.58
CA VAL A 471 15.07 -20.25 -4.22
C VAL A 471 14.21 -19.05 -3.89
N ASP A 472 13.13 -19.27 -3.14
CA ASP A 472 12.32 -18.22 -2.54
C ASP A 472 12.97 -17.81 -1.21
N ALA A 473 13.91 -16.87 -1.30
CA ALA A 473 14.70 -16.42 -0.17
C ALA A 473 15.11 -14.96 -0.35
N VAL A 474 15.47 -14.33 0.76
CA VAL A 474 16.06 -12.99 0.79
C VAL A 474 17.52 -13.06 1.21
N VAL A 475 18.32 -12.08 0.79
CA VAL A 475 19.70 -11.93 1.26
C VAL A 475 19.70 -11.70 2.77
N GLY A 476 20.60 -12.39 3.49
CA GLY A 476 20.62 -12.46 4.96
C GLY A 476 19.66 -13.51 5.54
N GLY A 477 18.84 -14.16 4.72
CA GLY A 477 17.94 -15.25 5.14
C GLY A 477 18.60 -16.63 5.09
N THR A 478 17.85 -17.64 5.55
CA THR A 478 18.26 -19.05 5.52
C THR A 478 17.33 -19.86 4.62
N VAL A 479 17.88 -20.78 3.83
CA VAL A 479 17.10 -21.68 2.96
C VAL A 479 17.76 -23.05 2.80
N ALA A 480 16.95 -24.12 2.78
CA ALA A 480 17.43 -25.46 2.48
C ALA A 480 17.85 -25.58 1.01
N CYS A 481 19.09 -25.99 0.77
CA CYS A 481 19.63 -26.21 -0.58
C CYS A 481 18.84 -27.32 -1.30
N PRO A 482 18.25 -27.06 -2.48
CA PRO A 482 17.54 -28.09 -3.24
C PRO A 482 18.43 -29.27 -3.68
N GLY A 483 19.73 -29.05 -3.86
CA GLY A 483 20.67 -30.08 -4.30
C GLY A 483 21.21 -30.98 -3.18
N CYS A 484 21.58 -30.40 -2.02
CA CYS A 484 22.24 -31.14 -0.94
C CYS A 484 21.50 -31.12 0.40
N ALA A 485 20.30 -30.53 0.45
CA ALA A 485 19.44 -30.45 1.63
C ALA A 485 20.06 -29.81 2.89
N ARG A 486 21.17 -29.07 2.75
CA ARG A 486 21.78 -28.31 3.84
C ARG A 486 21.07 -26.97 3.98
N ASP A 487 20.85 -26.52 5.20
CA ASP A 487 20.41 -25.15 5.46
C ASP A 487 21.55 -24.19 5.15
N LEU A 488 21.27 -23.23 4.27
CA LEU A 488 22.23 -22.25 3.81
C LEU A 488 21.83 -20.85 4.25
N GLU A 489 22.76 -20.11 4.82
CA GLU A 489 22.67 -18.66 4.92
C GLU A 489 22.95 -18.04 3.55
N VAL A 490 22.09 -17.12 3.10
CA VAL A 490 22.25 -16.36 1.85
C VAL A 490 23.08 -15.11 2.14
N HIS A 491 24.34 -15.12 1.71
CA HIS A 491 25.27 -14.02 1.99
C HIS A 491 25.00 -12.78 1.14
N GLU A 492 25.38 -11.61 1.65
CA GLU A 492 25.50 -10.34 0.90
C GLU A 492 26.69 -10.38 -0.10
N HIS A 493 26.79 -11.45 -0.88
CA HIS A 493 27.86 -11.68 -1.85
C HIS A 493 27.26 -12.25 -3.13
N HIS A 494 27.20 -11.40 -4.15
CA HIS A 494 26.72 -11.75 -5.48
C HIS A 494 27.89 -11.88 -6.48
N SER A 495 27.85 -12.93 -7.31
CA SER A 495 28.78 -13.13 -8.43
C SER A 495 28.11 -12.73 -9.76
N PRO A 496 28.56 -11.66 -10.45
CA PRO A 496 28.02 -11.28 -11.76
C PRO A 496 28.27 -12.29 -12.88
N VAL A 497 29.24 -13.19 -12.69
CA VAL A 497 29.61 -14.23 -13.65
C VAL A 497 28.67 -15.42 -13.55
N ILE A 498 28.34 -15.84 -12.32
CA ILE A 498 27.37 -16.91 -12.07
C ILE A 498 25.94 -16.36 -12.18
N GLY A 499 25.77 -15.06 -11.89
CA GLY A 499 24.47 -14.42 -11.72
C GLY A 499 23.76 -14.96 -10.50
N GLY A 500 24.47 -15.15 -9.37
CA GLY A 500 23.96 -15.83 -8.18
C GLY A 500 24.56 -15.31 -6.88
N PHE A 501 23.81 -15.44 -5.79
CA PHE A 501 24.26 -15.17 -4.43
C PHE A 501 24.96 -16.39 -3.82
N LEU A 502 25.96 -16.15 -2.98
CA LEU A 502 26.65 -17.23 -2.25
C LEU A 502 25.76 -17.75 -1.11
N GLY A 503 25.55 -19.06 -1.08
CA GLY A 503 24.99 -19.78 0.06
C GLY A 503 26.04 -20.66 0.73
N SER A 504 26.21 -20.57 2.05
CA SER A 504 27.03 -21.50 2.83
C SER A 504 26.24 -22.06 3.99
N ALA A 505 26.70 -23.14 4.59
CA ALA A 505 25.96 -23.77 5.70
C ALA A 505 25.87 -22.78 6.86
N VAL A 506 24.71 -22.75 7.51
CA VAL A 506 24.54 -22.05 8.80
C VAL A 506 25.55 -22.65 9.78
N GLY A 507 26.28 -21.79 10.50
CA GLY A 507 27.17 -22.26 11.56
C GLY A 507 26.35 -22.92 12.67
N ASP A 508 26.79 -24.06 13.19
CA ASP A 508 26.32 -24.52 14.49
C ASP A 508 26.83 -23.51 15.51
N ASP A 509 25.95 -22.66 16.05
CA ASP A 509 26.27 -21.86 17.24
C ASP A 509 26.53 -22.84 18.39
N ALA A 510 27.83 -23.10 18.64
CA ALA A 510 28.34 -23.92 19.73
C ALA A 510 28.78 -23.07 20.92
#